data_AF-A0A127SJJ8-F1
#
_entry.id   AF-A0A127SJJ8-F1
#
_cell.length_a   1.000
_cell.length_b   1.000
_cell.length_c   1.000
_cell.angle_alpha   90.00
_cell.angle_beta   90.00
_cell.angle_gamma   90.00
#
_symmetry.space_group_name_H-M   'P 1'
#
loop_
_entity.id
_entity.type
_entity.pdbx_description
1 polymer ?
#
loop_
_entity_poly.entity_id
_entity_poly.type
_entity_poly.pdbx_seq_one_letter_code
_entity_poly.pdbx_strand_id
1 'polypeptide(L)'
;DTVCLRNPSARRPVDDTAGLCKSLPGYSFLFFVRYTMSKLFTPYNLSGLALKNRVVMAPMTRTRTMNEVPDEVVALYYAQRASAGLLITEGMPVSEEGRGYLYRHCCKVSDEA
;
A
#
# COMPACT_ATOMS: atom_id res chain seq x y z
N ASP A 1 27.27 -19.08 24.05
CA ASP A 1 26.99 -17.67 23.67
C ASP A 1 27.77 -17.22 22.45
N THR A 2 27.43 -17.76 21.28
CA THR A 2 28.04 -17.32 20.01
C THR A 2 26.94 -16.87 19.07
N VAL A 3 26.89 -15.56 18.85
CA VAL A 3 25.97 -14.88 17.94
C VAL A 3 26.20 -15.37 16.51
N CYS A 4 25.28 -16.18 15.99
CA CYS A 4 25.19 -16.43 14.55
C CYS A 4 24.61 -15.19 13.88
N LEU A 5 25.47 -14.31 13.39
CA LEU A 5 25.12 -13.22 12.48
C LEU A 5 24.47 -13.80 11.21
N ARG A 6 23.14 -13.78 11.13
CA ARG A 6 22.42 -14.05 9.88
C ARG A 6 22.59 -12.85 8.96
N ASN A 7 23.38 -13.07 7.91
CA ASN A 7 23.53 -12.17 6.79
C ASN A 7 22.15 -11.89 6.13
N PRO A 8 21.70 -10.62 6.02
CA PRO A 8 20.41 -10.26 5.43
C PRO A 8 20.36 -10.33 3.89
N SER A 9 21.43 -10.78 3.22
CA SER A 9 21.51 -10.83 1.75
C SER A 9 21.01 -12.13 1.09
N ALA A 10 20.65 -13.15 1.88
CA ALA A 10 20.14 -14.41 1.33
C ALA A 10 18.67 -14.28 0.89
N ARG A 11 18.44 -13.70 -0.30
CA ARG A 11 17.15 -13.83 -1.01
C ARG A 11 16.97 -15.30 -1.36
N ARG A 12 15.96 -15.94 -0.76
CA ARG A 12 15.48 -17.25 -1.21
C ARG A 12 15.08 -17.14 -2.69
N PRO A 13 15.56 -18.04 -3.57
CA PRO A 13 15.07 -18.09 -4.93
C PRO A 13 13.60 -18.49 -4.88
N VAL A 14 12.72 -17.60 -5.35
CA VAL A 14 11.31 -17.93 -5.59
C VAL A 14 11.27 -18.56 -6.97
N ASP A 15 11.00 -19.86 -6.97
CA ASP A 15 10.87 -20.72 -8.14
C ASP A 15 9.61 -20.33 -8.91
N ASP A 16 9.74 -19.44 -9.91
CA ASP A 16 8.68 -19.12 -10.87
C ASP A 16 9.15 -19.54 -12.27
N THR A 17 9.17 -20.86 -12.50
CA THR A 17 9.42 -21.50 -13.80
C THR A 17 8.15 -21.49 -14.66
N ALA A 18 7.75 -20.33 -15.15
CA ALA A 18 6.80 -20.25 -16.27
C ALA A 18 7.59 -20.30 -17.59
N GLY A 19 7.99 -21.51 -17.99
CA GLY A 19 8.65 -21.77 -19.26
C GLY A 19 7.66 -21.75 -20.43
N LEU A 20 7.70 -20.71 -21.26
CA LEU A 20 7.17 -20.79 -22.62
C LEU A 20 8.32 -21.16 -23.56
N CYS A 21 8.62 -22.46 -23.66
CA CYS A 21 9.60 -22.99 -24.60
C CYS A 21 9.02 -22.93 -26.02
N LYS A 22 9.29 -21.85 -26.75
CA LYS A 22 9.18 -21.85 -28.21
C LYS A 22 10.59 -22.03 -28.77
N SER A 23 10.92 -23.26 -29.15
CA SER A 23 12.17 -23.56 -29.84
C SER A 23 12.14 -22.94 -31.24
N LEU A 24 12.97 -21.93 -31.49
CA LEU A 24 13.38 -21.58 -32.84
C LEU A 24 14.91 -21.70 -32.93
N PRO A 25 15.43 -22.40 -33.96
CA PRO A 25 16.84 -22.69 -34.07
C PRO A 25 17.59 -21.47 -34.60
N GLY A 26 18.72 -21.14 -33.96
CA GLY A 26 19.78 -20.36 -34.60
C GLY A 26 19.68 -18.83 -34.46
N TYR A 27 19.80 -18.31 -33.23
CA TYR A 27 20.54 -17.06 -32.96
C TYR A 27 20.81 -16.98 -31.46
N SER A 28 21.99 -17.43 -31.02
CA SER A 28 22.36 -17.51 -29.59
C SER A 28 22.88 -16.17 -29.08
N PHE A 29 22.00 -15.18 -29.05
CA PHE A 29 22.11 -14.06 -28.13
C PHE A 29 20.72 -13.82 -27.53
N LEU A 30 20.26 -14.81 -26.74
CA LEU A 30 19.03 -14.70 -25.97
C LEU A 30 19.28 -13.74 -24.81
N PHE A 31 19.14 -12.44 -25.09
CA PHE A 31 18.79 -11.50 -24.03
C PHE A 31 17.38 -11.88 -23.58
N PHE A 32 17.31 -12.81 -22.63
CA PHE A 32 16.09 -13.27 -22.00
C PHE A 32 15.49 -12.09 -21.24
N VAL A 33 14.69 -11.27 -21.92
CA VAL A 33 13.89 -10.22 -21.29
C VAL A 33 12.87 -10.92 -20.41
N ARG A 34 13.19 -11.05 -19.12
CA ARG A 34 12.26 -11.51 -18.09
C ARG A 34 11.15 -10.47 -17.96
N TYR A 35 10.01 -10.71 -18.62
CA TYR A 35 8.79 -9.96 -18.33
C TYR A 35 8.13 -10.57 -17.09
N THR A 36 8.68 -10.27 -15.90
CA THR A 36 8.01 -10.61 -14.64
C THR A 36 7.07 -9.45 -14.29
N MET A 37 5.81 -9.77 -14.02
CA MET A 37 4.89 -8.81 -13.40
C MET A 37 5.58 -8.20 -12.18
N SER A 38 5.64 -6.86 -12.14
CA SER A 38 6.30 -6.14 -11.06
C SER A 38 5.73 -6.59 -9.72
N LYS A 39 6.61 -6.95 -8.78
CA LYS A 39 6.24 -7.41 -7.42
C LYS A 39 5.24 -6.48 -6.73
N LEU A 40 5.23 -5.21 -7.10
CA LEU A 40 4.30 -4.18 -6.64
C LEU A 40 2.82 -4.55 -6.83
N PHE A 41 2.46 -5.23 -7.92
CA PHE A 41 1.07 -5.59 -8.25
C PHE A 41 0.67 -6.99 -7.80
N THR A 42 1.56 -7.69 -7.07
CA THR A 42 1.26 -9.00 -6.49
C THR A 42 0.44 -8.85 -5.21
N PRO A 43 -0.47 -9.80 -4.90
CA PRO A 43 -1.22 -9.78 -3.66
C PRO A 43 -0.29 -9.91 -2.44
N TYR A 44 -0.75 -9.43 -1.29
CA TYR A 44 0.00 -9.45 -0.04
C TYR A 44 -0.93 -9.66 1.15
N ASN A 45 -0.51 -10.50 2.09
CA ASN A 45 -1.24 -10.69 3.36
C ASN A 45 -0.53 -9.88 4.45
N LEU A 46 -1.22 -8.85 4.96
CA LEU A 46 -0.77 -8.03 6.07
C LEU A 46 -1.46 -8.50 7.35
N SER A 47 -0.81 -9.41 8.09
CA SER A 47 -1.29 -9.88 9.41
C SER A 47 -2.76 -10.36 9.43
N GLY A 48 -3.22 -11.04 8.36
CA GLY A 48 -4.59 -11.51 8.20
C GLY A 48 -5.43 -10.67 7.23
N LEU A 49 -5.00 -9.46 6.89
CA LEU A 49 -5.66 -8.60 5.90
C LEU A 49 -5.13 -8.89 4.48
N ALA A 50 -5.99 -9.41 3.61
CA ALA A 50 -5.64 -9.69 2.22
C ALA A 50 -5.67 -8.41 1.37
N LEU A 51 -4.51 -7.97 0.87
CA LEU A 51 -4.36 -6.83 -0.02
C LEU A 51 -4.24 -7.28 -1.47
N LYS A 52 -4.93 -6.58 -2.37
CA LYS A 52 -4.92 -6.84 -3.82
C LYS A 52 -3.55 -6.58 -4.45
N ASN A 53 -2.82 -5.61 -3.93
CA ASN A 53 -1.50 -5.19 -4.39
C ASN A 53 -0.69 -4.60 -3.22
N ARG A 54 0.58 -4.31 -3.45
CA ARG A 54 1.51 -3.74 -2.45
C ARG A 54 1.58 -2.21 -2.53
N VAL A 55 0.62 -1.57 -3.21
CA VAL A 55 0.55 -0.10 -3.31
C VAL A 55 -0.28 0.41 -2.15
N VAL A 56 0.32 1.27 -1.34
CA VAL A 56 -0.32 1.90 -0.19
C VAL A 56 -0.41 3.39 -0.45
N MET A 57 -1.60 3.97 -0.21
CA MET A 57 -1.73 5.42 -0.18
C MET A 57 -1.21 5.94 1.16
N ALA A 58 -0.21 6.82 1.11
CA ALA A 58 0.32 7.48 2.28
C ALA A 58 -0.73 8.40 2.93
N PRO A 59 -0.67 8.61 4.26
CA PRO A 59 -1.51 9.59 4.94
C PRO A 59 -1.16 11.00 4.44
N MET A 60 -2.15 11.72 3.92
CA MET A 60 -1.97 13.08 3.39
C MET A 60 -3.07 14.01 3.88
N THR A 61 -2.74 14.91 4.80
CA THR A 61 -3.67 15.95 5.29
C THR A 61 -4.09 16.88 4.15
N ARG A 62 -5.40 17.03 3.89
CA ARG A 62 -5.91 17.82 2.76
C ARG A 62 -6.61 19.12 3.14
N THR A 63 -6.97 19.28 4.42
CA THR A 63 -7.68 20.46 4.95
C THR A 63 -8.91 20.85 4.11
N ARG A 64 -9.84 19.90 3.88
CA ARG A 64 -11.03 20.08 3.01
C ARG A 64 -12.36 20.02 3.75
N THR A 65 -12.34 20.24 5.06
CA THR A 65 -13.49 19.95 5.92
C THR A 65 -13.90 21.21 6.65
N MET A 66 -15.01 21.81 6.26
CA MET A 66 -15.45 23.07 6.86
C MET A 66 -15.94 22.88 8.30
N ASN A 67 -16.70 21.82 8.57
CA ASN A 67 -17.38 21.59 9.84
C ASN A 67 -16.77 20.44 10.66
N GLU A 68 -15.50 20.10 10.43
CA GLU A 68 -14.79 18.96 11.06
C GLU A 68 -15.39 17.56 10.79
N VAL A 69 -16.59 17.48 10.21
CA VAL A 69 -17.26 16.25 9.79
C VAL A 69 -16.97 15.99 8.30
N PRO A 70 -16.49 14.79 7.93
CA PRO A 70 -16.30 14.44 6.52
C PRO A 70 -17.57 14.57 5.68
N ASP A 71 -17.45 15.32 4.58
CA ASP A 71 -18.53 15.54 3.61
C ASP A 71 -18.39 14.61 2.38
N GLU A 72 -19.36 14.63 1.48
CA GLU A 72 -19.40 13.81 0.26
C GLU A 72 -18.14 13.93 -0.60
N VAL A 73 -17.55 15.13 -0.65
CA VAL A 73 -16.31 15.39 -1.41
C VAL A 73 -15.15 14.55 -0.88
N VAL A 74 -15.09 14.33 0.44
CA VAL A 74 -14.04 13.53 1.07
C VAL A 74 -14.29 12.05 0.83
N ALA A 75 -15.55 11.60 0.92
CA ALA A 75 -15.92 10.25 0.56
C ALA A 75 -15.55 9.93 -0.91
N LEU A 76 -15.90 10.81 -1.83
CA LEU A 76 -15.55 10.69 -3.25
C LEU A 76 -14.03 10.65 -3.46
N TYR A 77 -13.28 11.46 -2.71
CA TYR A 77 -11.82 11.49 -2.79
C TYR A 77 -11.18 10.14 -2.44
N TYR A 78 -11.64 9.46 -1.40
CA TYR A 78 -11.13 8.12 -1.04
C TYR A 78 -11.68 7.03 -1.96
N ALA A 79 -12.95 7.14 -2.40
CA ALA A 79 -13.54 6.20 -3.35
C ALA A 79 -12.76 6.11 -4.67
N GLN A 80 -12.31 7.26 -5.20
CA GLN A 80 -11.46 7.31 -6.40
C GLN A 80 -10.11 6.58 -6.25
N ARG A 81 -9.66 6.31 -5.01
CA ARG A 81 -8.37 5.70 -4.70
C ARG A 81 -8.51 4.29 -4.11
N ALA A 82 -9.72 3.73 -4.09
CA ALA A 82 -10.04 2.38 -3.63
C ALA A 82 -9.37 1.24 -4.43
N SER A 83 -8.65 1.56 -5.52
CA SER A 83 -7.83 0.61 -6.27
C SER A 83 -6.49 0.29 -5.58
N ALA A 84 -6.04 1.12 -4.63
CA ALA A 84 -4.88 0.84 -3.81
C ALA A 84 -5.12 -0.41 -2.94
N GLY A 85 -4.05 -1.13 -2.61
CA GLY A 85 -4.13 -2.28 -1.72
C GLY A 85 -4.54 -1.88 -0.32
N LEU A 86 -3.98 -0.77 0.19
CA LEU A 86 -4.32 -0.19 1.48
C LEU A 86 -4.38 1.34 1.37
N LEU A 87 -5.38 1.93 2.01
CA LEU A 87 -5.57 3.37 2.14
C LEU A 87 -5.33 3.74 3.60
N ILE A 88 -4.32 4.59 3.85
CA ILE A 88 -4.15 5.23 5.15
C ILE A 88 -4.76 6.62 5.02
N THR A 89 -5.79 6.88 5.81
CA THR A 89 -6.49 8.17 5.79
C THR A 89 -5.57 9.29 6.27
N GLU A 90 -6.00 10.53 6.06
CA GLU A 90 -5.31 11.67 6.63
C GLU A 90 -5.25 11.64 8.16
N GLY A 91 -4.32 12.42 8.73
CA GLY A 91 -4.12 12.50 10.16
C GLY A 91 -5.29 13.21 10.85
N MET A 92 -6.14 12.46 11.54
CA MET A 92 -7.22 13.00 12.36
C MET A 92 -6.73 13.27 13.79
N PRO A 93 -6.98 14.45 14.36
CA PRO A 93 -6.70 14.70 15.77
C PRO A 93 -7.65 13.87 16.64
N VAL A 94 -7.13 13.37 17.76
CA VAL A 94 -7.89 12.56 18.72
C VAL A 94 -8.70 13.44 19.69
N SER A 95 -8.26 14.68 19.92
CA SER A 95 -8.93 15.66 20.78
C SER A 95 -8.86 17.05 20.17
N GLU A 96 -9.63 18.00 20.72
CA GLU A 96 -9.63 19.39 20.26
C GLU A 96 -8.27 20.07 20.49
N GLU A 97 -7.55 19.70 21.56
CA GLU A 97 -6.20 20.21 21.87
C GLU A 97 -5.16 19.71 20.86
N GLY A 98 -5.35 18.51 20.29
CA GLY A 98 -4.48 17.93 19.25
C GLY A 98 -4.62 18.60 17.87
N ARG A 99 -5.44 19.64 17.75
CA ARG A 99 -5.74 20.30 16.48
C ARG A 99 -4.71 21.39 16.13
N GLY A 100 -3.73 21.02 15.32
CA GLY A 100 -2.71 21.96 14.79
C GLY A 100 -3.01 22.61 13.43
N TYR A 101 -4.08 22.22 12.73
CA TYR A 101 -4.42 22.71 11.39
C TYR A 101 -5.92 22.98 11.26
N LEU A 102 -6.27 24.06 10.57
CA LEU A 102 -7.64 24.43 10.23
C LEU A 102 -8.23 23.50 9.16
N TYR A 103 -9.55 23.44 9.10
CA TYR A 103 -10.35 22.72 8.10
C TYR A 103 -10.04 21.22 7.97
N ARG A 104 -9.68 20.58 9.09
CA ARG A 104 -9.34 19.15 9.17
C ARG A 104 -10.48 18.38 9.83
N HIS A 105 -10.66 17.11 9.44
CA HIS A 105 -11.62 16.25 10.11
C HIS A 105 -11.25 16.04 11.57
N CYS A 106 -12.21 16.07 12.48
CA CYS A 106 -12.03 15.76 13.89
C CYS A 106 -12.77 14.46 14.23
N CYS A 107 -12.15 13.58 15.03
CA CYS A 107 -12.87 12.48 15.63
C CYS A 107 -13.62 13.04 16.84
N LYS A 108 -14.86 13.47 16.63
CA LYS A 108 -15.76 13.79 17.75
C LYS A 108 -16.16 12.45 18.36
N VAL A 109 -15.62 12.15 19.55
CA VAL A 109 -16.18 11.07 20.38
C VAL A 109 -17.56 11.55 20.77
N SER A 110 -18.61 10.92 20.25
CA SER A 110 -19.96 11.14 20.75
C SER A 110 -19.98 10.63 22.18
N ASP A 111 -20.13 11.52 23.16
CA ASP A 111 -20.24 11.18 24.58
C ASP A 111 -21.55 10.42 24.91
N GLU A 112 -22.40 10.12 23.93
CA GLU A 112 -23.52 9.19 24.05
C GLU A 112 -23.26 7.86 23.33
N ALA A 113 -22.95 6.83 24.12
CA ALA A 113 -23.18 5.42 23.83
C ALA A 113 -23.76 4.74 25.07
#